data_AF-A0A972ZKL9-F1
#
_entry.id   AF-A0A972ZKL9-F1
#
_cell.length_a   1.000
_cell.length_b   1.000
_cell.length_c   1.000
_cell.angle_alpha   90.00
_cell.angle_beta   90.00
_cell.angle_gamma   90.00
#
_symmetry.space_group_name_H-M   'P 1'
#
loop_
_entity.id
_entity.type
_entity.pdbx_description
1 polymer ?
#
loop_
_entity_poly.entity_id
_entity_poly.type
_entity_poly.pdbx_seq_one_letter_code
_entity_poly.pdbx_strand_id
1 'polypeptide(L)' 'MKSGEHLVAAEFRTDDAEDVAMRPQTLDEFIGQHHLRDNLRVFIKAARGRGDALDHVLFHGPPGLGKT' A
#
# COMPACT_ATOMS: atom_id res chain seq x y z
N MET A 1 -19.89 -17.73 -21.61
CA MET A 1 -18.83 -17.71 -20.58
C MET A 1 -18.82 -16.31 -19.97
N LYS A 2 -19.69 -16.06 -18.97
CA LYS A 2 -19.73 -14.74 -18.28
C LYS A 2 -18.74 -14.80 -17.11
N SER A 3 -17.76 -13.91 -17.18
CA SER A 3 -16.72 -13.67 -16.18
C SER A 3 -17.35 -13.45 -14.81
N GLY A 4 -16.82 -14.10 -13.77
CA GLY A 4 -17.33 -14.00 -12.40
C GLY A 4 -17.28 -12.56 -11.90
N GLU A 5 -18.45 -12.04 -11.53
CA GLU A 5 -18.56 -10.80 -10.77
C GLU A 5 -17.81 -10.95 -9.44
N HIS A 6 -16.80 -10.10 -9.24
CA HIS A 6 -16.22 -9.88 -7.91
C HIS A 6 -17.27 -9.13 -7.07
N LEU A 7 -18.13 -9.88 -6.37
CA LEU A 7 -19.26 -9.37 -5.57
C LEU A 7 -18.87 -8.48 -4.36
N VAL A 8 -17.59 -8.15 -4.19
CA VAL A 8 -17.06 -7.44 -3.02
C VAL A 8 -16.02 -6.39 -3.43
N ALA A 9 -16.12 -5.81 -4.63
CA ALA A 9 -15.33 -4.64 -4.96
C ALA A 9 -16.02 -3.39 -4.40
N ALA A 10 -15.26 -2.54 -3.69
CA ALA A 10 -15.75 -1.22 -3.33
C ALA A 10 -16.04 -0.43 -4.61
N GLU A 11 -17.24 0.14 -4.73
CA GLU A 11 -17.58 1.03 -5.84
C GLU A 11 -16.77 2.32 -5.70
N PHE A 12 -16.08 2.72 -6.77
CA PHE A 12 -15.29 3.94 -6.80
C PHE A 12 -16.22 5.16 -6.75
N ARG A 13 -16.06 5.99 -5.72
CA ARG A 13 -16.81 7.23 -5.51
C ARG A 13 -15.98 8.43 -5.95
N THR A 14 -16.66 9.53 -6.24
CA THR A 14 -15.98 10.80 -6.57
C THR A 14 -15.01 11.24 -5.49
N ASP A 15 -15.36 11.04 -4.22
CA ASP A 15 -14.56 11.42 -3.06
C ASP A 15 -13.29 10.58 -2.93
N ASP A 16 -13.26 9.36 -3.51
CA ASP A 16 -12.06 8.52 -3.52
C ASP A 16 -10.95 9.15 -4.38
N ALA A 17 -11.28 9.94 -5.40
CA ALA A 17 -10.29 10.62 -6.23
C ALA A 17 -9.54 11.70 -5.44
N GLU A 18 -10.24 12.43 -4.57
CA GLU A 18 -9.63 13.43 -3.68
C GLU A 18 -8.79 12.76 -2.59
N ASP A 19 -9.27 11.65 -2.04
CA ASP A 19 -8.52 10.86 -1.05
C ASP A 19 -7.23 10.27 -1.65
N VAL A 20 -7.28 9.75 -2.88
CA VAL A 20 -6.08 9.27 -3.60
C VAL A 20 -5.07 10.39 -3.82
N ALA A 21 -5.52 11.62 -4.10
CA ALA A 21 -4.63 12.76 -4.27
C ALA A 21 -3.91 13.15 -2.95
N MET A 22 -4.51 12.84 -1.80
CA MET A 22 -3.90 13.07 -0.48
C MET A 22 -2.98 11.93 -0.01
N ARG A 23 -2.99 10.77 -0.68
CA ARG A 23 -2.14 9.64 -0.29
C ARG A 23 -0.67 9.94 -0.58
N PRO A 24 0.24 9.69 0.38
CA PRO A 24 1.67 9.77 0.15
C PRO A 24 2.09 8.96 -1.07
N GLN A 25 2.81 9.59 -2.00
CA GLN A 25 3.35 8.94 -3.20
C GLN A 25 4.68 8.26 -2.92
N THR A 26 5.36 8.69 -1.85
CA THR A 26 6.63 8.14 -1.40
C THR A 26 6.57 7.74 0.08
N LEU A 27 7.44 6.82 0.50
CA LEU A 27 7.59 6.47 1.92
C LEU A 27 8.05 7.67 2.77
N ASP A 28 8.67 8.66 2.14
CA ASP A 28 9.20 9.85 2.82
C ASP A 28 8.08 10.84 3.14
N GLU A 29 7.06 10.92 2.29
CA GLU A 29 5.83 11.70 2.52
C GLU A 29 4.90 11.08 3.57
N PHE A 30 5.07 9.78 3.87
CA PHE A 30 4.20 9.09 4.83
C PHE A 30 4.52 9.51 6.27
N ILE A 31 3.54 10.05 6.99
CA ILE A 31 3.74 10.57 8.35
C ILE A 31 3.55 9.47 9.39
N GLY A 32 4.46 9.38 10.36
CA GLY A 32 4.44 8.35 11.43
C GLY A 32 5.05 7.01 11.02
N GLN A 33 4.82 5.94 11.78
CA GLN A 33 5.29 4.57 11.44
C GLN A 33 6.78 4.46 11.05
N HIS A 34 7.68 5.19 11.72
CA HIS A 34 9.10 5.27 11.33
C HIS A 34 9.78 3.90 11.20
N HIS A 35 9.60 3.01 12.18
CA HIS A 35 10.21 1.68 12.16
C HIS A 35 9.69 0.82 10.99
N LEU A 36 8.40 0.93 10.65
CA LEU A 36 7.82 0.21 9.51
C LEU A 36 8.43 0.71 8.20
N ARG A 37 8.52 2.03 8.04
CA ARG A 37 9.10 2.66 6.85
C ARG A 37 10.56 2.27 6.64
N ASP A 38 11.35 2.28 7.72
CA ASP A 38 12.76 1.90 7.64
C ASP A 38 12.95 0.43 7.28
N ASN A 39 12.14 -0.46 7.86
CA ASN A 39 12.16 -1.88 7.49
C ASN A 39 11.77 -2.09 6.02
N LEU A 40 10.72 -1.42 5.56
CA LEU A 40 10.26 -1.52 4.17
C LEU A 40 11.30 -0.96 3.18
N ARG A 41 12.01 0.12 3.53
CA ARG A 41 13.13 0.65 2.73
C ARG A 41 14.22 -0.40 2.52
N VAL A 42 14.56 -1.18 3.55
CA VAL A 42 15.56 -2.26 3.44
C VAL A 42 15.09 -3.32 2.44
N PHE A 43 13.84 -3.78 2.56
CA PHE A 43 13.30 -4.81 1.64
C PHE A 43 13.21 -4.31 0.20
N ILE A 44 12.69 -3.09 -0.02
CA ILE A 44 12.60 -2.49 -1.36
C ILE A 44 13.99 -2.36 -1.97
N LYS A 45 14.98 -1.89 -1.19
CA LYS A 45 16.37 -1.77 -1.66
C LYS A 45 16.95 -3.13 -2.04
N ALA A 46 16.69 -4.17 -1.25
CA ALA A 46 17.16 -5.52 -1.53
C ALA A 46 16.51 -6.09 -2.81
N ALA A 47 15.19 -5.95 -2.96
CA ALA A 47 14.46 -6.41 -4.16
C ALA A 47 14.96 -5.68 -5.43
N ARG A 48 15.10 -4.35 -5.36
CA ARG A 48 15.68 -3.55 -6.45
C ARG A 48 17.11 -3.99 -6.79
N GLY A 49 17.93 -4.31 -5.79
CA GLY A 49 19.29 -4.79 -5.99
C GLY A 49 19.36 -6.15 -6.69
N ARG A 50 18.34 -7.01 -6.51
CA ARG A 50 18.21 -8.28 -7.24
C ARG A 50 17.57 -8.14 -8.61
N GLY A 51 16.84 -7.05 -8.86
CA GLY A 51 16.05 -6.87 -10.08
C GLY A 51 14.73 -7.65 -10.07
N ASP A 52 14.30 -8.13 -8.90
CA ASP A 52 13.09 -8.93 -8.73
C ASP A 52 11.98 -8.14 -8.03
N ALA A 53 10.77 -8.69 -8.05
CA ALA A 53 9.67 -8.18 -7.25
C ALA A 53 10.00 -8.25 -5.74
N LEU A 54 9.38 -7.35 -4.97
CA LEU A 54 9.39 -7.44 -3.51
C LEU A 54 8.65 -8.72 -3.09
N ASP A 55 9.19 -9.43 -2.10
CA ASP A 55 8.53 -10.58 -1.49
C ASP A 55 7.19 -10.16 -0.84
N HIS A 56 6.31 -11.13 -0.56
CA HIS A 56 5.01 -10.85 0.04
C HIS A 56 5.16 -10.22 1.44
N VAL A 57 4.46 -9.10 1.67
CA VAL A 57 4.44 -8.37 2.94
C VAL A 57 3.02 -8.34 3.50
N LEU A 58 2.89 -8.64 4.81
CA LEU A 58 1.62 -8.53 5.54
C LEU A 58 1.66 -7.32 6.49
N PHE A 59 0.75 -6.37 6.29
CA PHE A 59 0.53 -5.27 7.22
C PHE A 59 -0.56 -5.66 8.24
N HIS A 60 -0.21 -5.75 9.52
CA HIS A 60 -1.16 -6.07 10.59
C HIS A 60 -1.12 -4.99 11.69
N GLY A 61 -2.27 -4.74 12.33
CA GLY A 61 -2.37 -3.81 13.46
C GLY A 61 -3.77 -3.21 13.63
N PRO A 62 -4.03 -2.50 14.75
CA PRO A 62 -5.29 -1.81 15.05
C PRO A 62 -5.79 -0.90 13.90
N PRO A 63 -7.10 -0.63 13.78
CA PRO A 63 -7.64 0.27 12.75
C PRO A 63 -7.04 1.69 12.85
N GLY A 64 -6.99 2.41 11.72
CA GLY A 64 -6.50 3.80 11.68
C GLY A 64 -4.98 3.98 11.57
N LEU A 65 -4.21 2.91 11.34
CA LEU A 65 -2.74 2.96 11.28
C LEU A 65 -2.14 3.11 9.86
N GLY A 66 -2.98 3.35 8.85
CA GLY A 66 -2.52 3.50 7.44
C GLY A 66 -2.00 2.20 6.83
N LYS A 67 -2.75 1.09 7.00
CA LYS A 67 -2.44 -0.21 6.35
C LYS A 67 -2.93 -0.29 4.89
N THR A 68 -3.79 0.64 4.50
CA THR A 68 -4.47 0.74 3.20
C THR A 68 -4.09 2.07 2.58
#